data_AF-T0LBH9-F1
#
_entry.id   AF-T0LBH9-F1
#
_cell.length_a   1.000
_cell.length_b   1.000
_cell.length_c   1.000
_cell.angle_alpha   90.00
_cell.angle_beta   90.00
_cell.angle_gamma   90.00
#
_symmetry.space_group_name_H-M   'P 1'
#
loop_
_entity.id
_entity.type
_entity.pdbx_description
1 polymer ?
#
loop_
_entity_poly.entity_id
_entity_poly.type
_entity_poly.pdbx_seq_one_letter_code
_entity_poly.pdbx_strand_id
1 'polypeptide(L)'
;MRVLKIEDMPKLESPFVRKMINGKFLVTSEVAPGYEWVFADPATIATEKLDGTDVSIVIEDGTVTSIWNRTYRIPFINKERRFIIDAVLESYDRGYCMLPDGQWFGEVIGKDVQGNPYGIDYTMWLPFNTYVRDKLSYNSWGKYPKTYESIRSWFQDGPISLFMLQHGIKDKLAEGIVFHNPRTEQMAKLRRDMFDFYAGSRHKEETKK
;
A
#
# COMPACT_ATOMS: atom_id res chain seq x y z
N MET A 1 27.27 19.09 -3.42
CA MET A 1 25.95 18.43 -3.49
C MET A 1 26.01 17.15 -2.67
N ARG A 2 25.06 16.95 -1.77
CA ARG A 2 24.90 15.66 -1.08
C ARG A 2 24.27 14.72 -2.11
N VAL A 3 24.96 13.65 -2.48
CA VAL A 3 24.38 12.65 -3.40
C VAL A 3 23.25 11.96 -2.64
N LEU A 4 22.01 12.09 -3.12
CA LEU A 4 20.89 11.36 -2.55
C LEU A 4 21.11 9.86 -2.82
N LYS A 5 21.08 9.06 -1.76
CA LYS A 5 21.09 7.61 -1.89
C LYS A 5 19.69 7.15 -2.30
N ILE A 6 19.59 6.52 -3.46
CA ILE A 6 18.33 5.90 -3.91
C ILE A 6 18.13 4.58 -3.18
N GLU A 7 16.92 4.37 -2.69
CA GLU A 7 16.52 3.16 -1.97
C GLU A 7 15.35 2.48 -2.66
N ASP A 8 15.32 1.14 -2.60
CA ASP A 8 14.19 0.36 -3.08
C ASP A 8 13.13 0.25 -1.97
N MET A 9 11.84 0.23 -2.33
CA MET A 9 10.80 -0.02 -1.34
C MET A 9 10.94 -1.45 -0.79
N PRO A 10 11.10 -1.65 0.53
CA PRO A 10 11.24 -2.98 1.10
C PRO A 10 9.99 -3.81 0.84
N LYS A 11 10.17 -5.14 0.76
CA LYS A 11 9.02 -6.03 0.68
C LYS A 11 8.33 -6.01 2.04
N LEU A 12 7.11 -5.51 2.08
CA LEU A 12 6.32 -5.58 3.30
C LEU A 12 5.81 -7.01 3.52
N GLU A 13 5.97 -7.47 4.76
CA GLU A 13 5.54 -8.81 5.20
C GLU A 13 4.38 -8.71 6.20
N SER A 14 3.76 -9.87 6.45
CA SER A 14 2.64 -10.00 7.39
C SER A 14 3.12 -9.88 8.85
N PRO A 15 2.39 -9.17 9.72
CA PRO A 15 2.71 -9.14 11.15
C PRO A 15 2.34 -10.44 11.87
N PHE A 16 1.59 -11.32 11.22
CA PHE A 16 1.31 -12.69 11.67
C PHE A 16 2.12 -13.72 10.88
N VAL A 17 2.49 -14.82 11.53
CA VAL A 17 3.10 -15.98 10.88
C VAL A 17 2.13 -16.56 9.87
N ARG A 18 2.63 -16.84 8.66
CA ARG A 18 1.87 -17.47 7.58
C ARG A 18 2.28 -18.93 7.40
N LYS A 19 1.31 -19.83 7.26
CA LYS A 19 1.52 -21.28 7.11
C LYS A 19 0.68 -21.83 5.96
N MET A 20 1.17 -22.92 5.35
CA MET A 20 0.40 -23.67 4.36
C MET A 20 -0.66 -24.52 5.09
N ILE A 21 -1.94 -24.23 4.86
CA ILE A 21 -3.09 -24.90 5.47
C ILE A 21 -4.05 -25.26 4.33
N ASN A 22 -4.31 -26.55 4.14
CA ASN A 22 -5.20 -27.05 3.07
C ASN A 22 -4.85 -26.49 1.67
N GLY A 23 -3.55 -26.42 1.36
CA GLY A 23 -3.04 -25.90 0.08
C GLY A 23 -3.05 -24.37 -0.06
N LYS A 24 -3.43 -23.62 0.98
CA LYS A 24 -3.48 -22.16 0.99
C LYS A 24 -2.48 -21.57 1.99
N PHE A 25 -1.83 -20.46 1.63
CA PHE A 25 -0.85 -19.81 2.50
C PHE A 25 -1.51 -18.73 3.37
N LEU A 26 -1.98 -19.14 4.56
CA LEU A 26 -2.86 -18.37 5.46
C LEU A 26 -2.12 -17.77 6.66
N VAL A 27 -2.60 -16.65 7.20
CA VAL A 27 -2.14 -16.12 8.50
C VAL A 27 -2.69 -16.94 9.66
N THR A 28 -1.86 -17.11 10.69
CA THR A 28 -2.21 -17.73 11.97
C THR A 28 -2.35 -16.67 13.06
N SER A 29 -2.79 -17.07 14.27
CA SER A 29 -2.83 -16.17 15.43
C SER A 29 -1.47 -15.84 16.04
N GLU A 30 -0.40 -16.54 15.60
CA GLU A 30 0.96 -16.31 16.05
C GLU A 30 1.53 -15.03 15.43
N VAL A 31 2.01 -14.11 16.27
CA VAL A 31 2.70 -12.89 15.83
C VAL A 31 4.08 -13.26 15.28
N ALA A 32 4.43 -12.71 14.11
CA ALA A 32 5.75 -12.93 13.53
C ALA A 32 6.82 -12.20 14.36
N PRO A 33 7.98 -12.84 14.64
CA PRO A 33 9.04 -12.21 15.43
C PRO A 33 9.46 -10.85 14.86
N GLY A 34 9.50 -9.83 15.72
CA GLY A 34 9.86 -8.45 15.33
C GLY A 34 8.70 -7.60 14.82
N TYR A 35 7.46 -8.13 14.79
CA TYR A 35 6.25 -7.41 14.42
C TYR A 35 5.34 -7.05 15.61
N GLU A 36 5.79 -7.28 16.84
CA GLU A 36 5.04 -6.99 18.07
C GLU A 36 4.64 -5.51 18.15
N TRP A 37 5.47 -4.62 17.59
CA TRP A 37 5.22 -3.18 17.52
C TRP A 37 3.88 -2.84 16.86
N VAL A 38 3.39 -3.65 15.91
CA VAL A 38 2.09 -3.41 15.25
C VAL A 38 0.97 -3.39 16.30
N PHE A 39 1.06 -4.29 17.27
CA PHE A 39 0.03 -4.48 18.28
C PHE A 39 0.32 -3.69 19.56
N ALA A 40 1.59 -3.63 19.99
CA ALA A 40 1.99 -3.04 21.26
C ALA A 40 2.26 -1.54 21.22
N ASP A 41 2.74 -0.98 20.10
CA ASP A 41 3.10 0.44 20.04
C ASP A 41 1.83 1.29 19.78
N PRO A 42 1.50 2.25 20.68
CA PRO A 42 0.38 3.18 20.45
C PRO A 42 0.60 4.15 19.29
N ALA A 43 1.83 4.36 18.83
CA ALA A 43 2.13 5.20 17.67
C ALA A 43 1.85 4.51 16.33
N THR A 44 1.58 3.19 16.33
CA THR A 44 1.27 2.45 15.11
C THR A 44 -0.02 2.95 14.49
N ILE A 45 0.05 3.36 13.23
CA ILE A 45 -1.10 3.72 12.40
C ILE A 45 -1.40 2.61 11.38
N ALA A 46 -2.65 2.53 10.94
CA ALA A 46 -3.12 1.62 9.91
C ALA A 46 -3.68 2.42 8.74
N THR A 47 -3.12 2.22 7.55
CA THR A 47 -3.55 2.86 6.29
C THR A 47 -4.13 1.83 5.34
N GLU A 48 -4.96 2.26 4.39
CA GLU A 48 -5.40 1.42 3.30
C GLU A 48 -4.20 0.90 2.49
N LYS A 49 -4.13 -0.43 2.32
CA LYS A 49 -3.25 -1.00 1.30
C LYS A 49 -3.92 -0.82 -0.05
N LEU A 50 -3.33 0.03 -0.89
CA LEU A 50 -3.76 0.18 -2.27
C LEU A 50 -3.27 -1.00 -3.14
N ASP A 51 -4.06 -1.32 -4.17
CA ASP A 51 -3.81 -2.36 -5.16
C ASP A 51 -3.37 -1.70 -6.47
N GLY A 52 -2.05 -1.54 -6.61
CA GLY A 52 -1.45 -0.87 -7.75
C GLY A 52 -0.04 -1.34 -8.04
N THR A 53 0.83 -0.38 -8.34
CA THR A 53 2.26 -0.60 -8.53
C THR A 53 3.06 0.42 -7.73
N ASP A 54 3.99 -0.09 -6.91
CA ASP A 54 4.94 0.72 -6.15
C ASP A 54 5.84 1.53 -7.07
N VAL A 55 5.83 2.85 -6.86
CA VAL A 55 6.61 3.82 -7.61
C VAL A 55 7.16 4.87 -6.66
N SER A 56 8.42 5.25 -6.85
CA SER A 56 9.01 6.41 -6.18
C SER A 56 9.37 7.50 -7.17
N ILE A 57 9.34 8.74 -6.69
CA ILE A 57 9.88 9.91 -7.37
C ILE A 57 11.05 10.46 -6.57
N VAL A 58 12.02 11.04 -7.26
CA VAL A 58 13.15 11.77 -6.65
C VAL A 58 13.00 13.23 -7.01
N ILE A 59 13.04 14.09 -6.00
CA ILE A 59 12.94 15.53 -6.13
C ILE A 59 14.28 16.15 -5.72
N GLU A 60 14.83 16.98 -6.60
CA GLU A 60 16.05 17.77 -6.36
C GLU A 60 15.80 19.20 -6.84
N ASP A 61 16.11 20.18 -6.00
CA ASP A 61 15.86 21.60 -6.24
C ASP A 61 14.38 21.86 -6.66
N GLY A 62 13.45 21.19 -5.98
CA GLY A 62 12.01 21.30 -6.24
C GLY A 62 11.53 20.67 -7.56
N THR A 63 12.38 19.93 -8.27
CA THR A 63 12.06 19.30 -9.56
C THR A 63 12.13 17.78 -9.48
N VAL A 64 11.18 17.06 -10.08
CA VAL A 64 11.25 15.59 -10.20
C VAL A 64 12.36 15.20 -11.20
N THR A 65 13.47 14.65 -10.72
CA THR A 65 14.65 14.29 -11.54
C THR A 65 14.71 12.82 -11.93
N SER A 66 14.02 11.94 -11.20
CA SER A 66 13.85 10.55 -11.61
C SER A 66 12.60 9.90 -11.04
N ILE A 67 12.13 8.86 -11.72
CA ILE A 67 11.01 8.02 -11.34
C ILE A 67 11.52 6.57 -11.33
N TRP A 68 11.10 5.79 -10.34
CA TRP A 68 11.50 4.40 -10.18
C TRP A 68 10.25 3.56 -9.93
N ASN A 69 10.22 2.33 -10.43
CA ASN A 69 9.42 1.32 -9.76
C ASN A 69 10.26 0.73 -8.62
N ARG A 70 9.73 -0.28 -7.95
CA ARG A 70 10.38 -0.93 -6.81
C ARG A 70 11.88 -1.27 -6.93
N THR A 71 12.40 -1.57 -8.13
CA THR A 71 13.82 -2.01 -8.30
C THR A 71 14.51 -1.40 -9.53
N TYR A 72 13.84 -0.54 -10.30
CA TYR A 72 14.33 -0.09 -11.60
C TYR A 72 13.88 1.34 -11.91
N ARG A 73 14.83 2.16 -12.36
CA ARG A 73 14.59 3.52 -12.82
C ARG A 73 13.78 3.53 -14.10
N ILE A 74 12.66 4.23 -14.12
CA ILE A 74 11.82 4.44 -15.29
C ILE A 74 12.35 5.64 -16.08
N PRO A 75 12.76 5.47 -17.35
CA PRO A 75 13.10 6.60 -18.20
C PRO A 75 11.86 7.47 -18.46
N PHE A 76 11.98 8.79 -18.44
CA PHE A 76 10.83 9.68 -18.73
C PHE A 76 10.26 9.46 -20.14
N ILE A 77 11.13 9.19 -21.11
CA ILE A 77 10.76 8.87 -22.48
C ILE A 77 10.78 7.35 -22.63
N ASN A 78 9.62 6.71 -22.47
CA ASN A 78 9.48 5.27 -22.62
C ASN A 78 8.07 4.91 -23.14
N LYS A 79 7.94 3.79 -23.83
CA LYS A 79 6.63 3.30 -24.33
C LYS A 79 5.97 2.32 -23.36
N GLU A 80 6.74 1.40 -22.79
CA GLU A 80 6.22 0.25 -22.03
C GLU A 80 5.60 0.61 -20.68
N ARG A 81 6.08 1.69 -20.06
CA ARG A 81 5.72 2.13 -18.70
C ARG A 81 5.27 3.59 -18.69
N ARG A 82 4.75 4.06 -19.83
CA ARG A 82 4.24 5.43 -19.99
C ARG A 82 3.17 5.75 -18.96
N PHE A 83 2.31 4.78 -18.61
CA PHE A 83 1.25 4.96 -17.61
C PHE A 83 1.78 5.43 -16.24
N ILE A 84 3.01 5.07 -15.86
CA ILE A 84 3.64 5.57 -14.61
C ILE A 84 3.97 7.05 -14.73
N ILE A 85 4.48 7.48 -15.88
CA ILE A 85 4.80 8.89 -16.15
C ILE A 85 3.51 9.72 -16.17
N ASP A 86 2.50 9.24 -16.90
CA ASP A 86 1.18 9.88 -16.97
C ASP A 86 0.55 9.98 -15.56
N ALA A 87 0.71 8.95 -14.71
CA ALA A 87 0.24 8.95 -13.33
C ALA A 87 0.91 9.99 -12.43
N VAL A 88 2.22 10.19 -12.60
CA VAL A 88 2.97 11.21 -11.85
C VAL A 88 2.57 12.62 -12.32
N LEU A 89 2.34 12.83 -13.61
CA LEU A 89 1.84 14.10 -14.14
C LEU A 89 0.43 14.43 -13.61
N GLU A 90 -0.48 13.46 -13.66
CA GLU A 90 -1.83 13.60 -13.09
C GLU A 90 -1.78 13.97 -11.60
N SER A 91 -0.88 13.33 -10.85
CA SER A 91 -0.68 13.63 -9.43
C SER A 91 -0.01 14.98 -9.18
N TYR A 92 0.87 15.42 -10.08
CA TYR A 92 1.46 16.75 -10.03
C TYR A 92 0.39 17.83 -10.20
N ASP A 93 -0.51 17.68 -11.19
CA ASP A 93 -1.62 18.61 -11.43
C ASP A 93 -2.60 18.68 -10.25
N ARG A 94 -2.73 17.58 -9.50
CA ARG A 94 -3.51 17.53 -8.24
C ARG A 94 -2.77 18.09 -7.02
N GLY A 95 -1.51 18.46 -7.17
CA GLY A 95 -0.66 18.99 -6.09
C GLY A 95 -0.06 17.92 -5.17
N TYR A 96 -0.09 16.64 -5.53
CA TYR A 96 0.41 15.54 -4.69
C TYR A 96 1.94 15.37 -4.75
N CYS A 97 2.59 15.98 -5.76
CA CYS A 97 4.04 15.96 -5.93
C CYS A 97 4.75 17.20 -5.36
N MET A 98 4.02 18.10 -4.67
CA MET A 98 4.59 19.28 -3.99
C MET A 98 5.27 18.87 -2.67
N LEU A 99 6.36 18.12 -2.80
CA LEU A 99 7.09 17.50 -1.70
C LEU A 99 8.52 18.08 -1.62
N PRO A 100 9.12 18.13 -0.41
CA PRO A 100 10.53 18.51 -0.26
C PRO A 100 11.48 17.65 -1.08
N ASP A 101 12.70 18.15 -1.31
CA ASP A 101 13.78 17.36 -1.91
C ASP A 101 14.01 16.03 -1.18
N GLY A 102 14.21 14.97 -1.95
CA GLY A 102 14.35 13.60 -1.46
C GLY A 102 13.64 12.57 -2.33
N GLN A 103 13.62 11.32 -1.86
CA GLN A 103 12.90 10.23 -2.49
C GLN A 103 11.56 10.00 -1.78
N TRP A 104 10.49 9.91 -2.57
CA TRP A 104 9.13 9.74 -2.07
C TRP A 104 8.48 8.52 -2.71
N PHE A 105 8.02 7.59 -1.88
CA PHE A 105 7.33 6.38 -2.32
C PHE A 105 5.81 6.59 -2.33
N GLY A 106 5.15 5.91 -3.26
CA GLY A 106 3.70 5.90 -3.39
C GLY A 106 3.22 4.79 -4.30
N GLU A 107 1.90 4.71 -4.45
CA GLU A 107 1.26 3.69 -5.30
C GLU A 107 0.70 4.36 -6.56
N VAL A 108 1.07 3.84 -7.74
CA VAL A 108 0.33 4.14 -8.97
C VAL A 108 -0.90 3.24 -9.02
N ILE A 109 -2.09 3.83 -9.16
CA ILE A 109 -3.38 3.15 -9.31
C ILE A 109 -4.16 3.70 -10.51
N GLY A 110 -5.07 2.92 -11.07
CA GLY A 110 -6.07 3.42 -12.03
C GLY A 110 -6.31 2.52 -13.24
N LYS A 111 -6.85 3.10 -14.32
CA LYS A 111 -7.34 2.36 -15.50
C LYS A 111 -6.34 1.40 -16.14
N ASP A 112 -5.06 1.72 -16.08
CA ASP A 112 -4.00 0.95 -16.76
C ASP A 112 -3.23 0.03 -15.79
N VAL A 113 -3.73 -0.16 -14.56
CA VAL A 113 -2.98 -0.76 -13.46
C VAL A 113 -3.79 -1.88 -12.78
N GLN A 114 -3.21 -3.08 -12.67
CA GLN A 114 -3.75 -4.22 -11.91
C GLN A 114 -5.22 -4.57 -12.24
N GLY A 115 -5.66 -4.38 -13.48
CA GLY A 115 -7.05 -4.62 -13.87
C GLY A 115 -8.05 -3.56 -13.37
N ASN A 116 -7.55 -2.39 -12.98
CA ASN A 116 -8.30 -1.24 -12.48
C ASN A 116 -9.25 -1.62 -11.34
N PRO A 117 -8.74 -2.10 -10.20
CA PRO A 117 -9.57 -2.50 -9.09
C PRO A 117 -10.45 -1.34 -8.64
N TYR A 118 -10.05 -0.08 -8.82
CA TYR A 118 -10.82 1.09 -8.38
C TYR A 118 -11.88 1.58 -9.37
N GLY A 119 -11.88 1.11 -10.63
CA GLY A 119 -12.86 1.52 -11.64
C GLY A 119 -12.80 2.99 -12.03
N ILE A 120 -11.64 3.64 -11.86
CA ILE A 120 -11.42 5.04 -12.24
C ILE A 120 -10.92 5.13 -13.69
N ASP A 121 -11.20 6.23 -14.39
CA ASP A 121 -10.87 6.46 -15.81
C ASP A 121 -9.56 7.24 -16.04
N TYR A 122 -8.88 7.57 -14.94
CA TYR A 122 -7.53 8.12 -14.91
C TYR A 122 -6.57 7.18 -14.16
N THR A 123 -5.27 7.44 -14.29
CA THR A 123 -4.21 6.77 -13.56
C THR A 123 -3.48 7.84 -12.76
N MET A 124 -3.21 7.61 -11.47
CA MET A 124 -2.53 8.59 -10.62
C MET A 124 -1.56 7.91 -9.65
N TRP A 125 -0.55 8.66 -9.20
CA TRP A 125 0.38 8.25 -8.16
C TRP A 125 0.02 8.86 -6.78
N LEU A 126 -0.17 8.02 -5.76
CA LEU A 126 -0.55 8.47 -4.43
C LEU A 126 0.62 8.31 -3.45
N PRO A 127 1.22 9.43 -2.96
CA PRO A 127 2.33 9.36 -2.01
C PRO A 127 1.91 8.74 -0.67
N PHE A 128 2.70 7.79 -0.17
CA PHE A 128 2.39 7.07 1.08
C PHE A 128 2.40 8.01 2.29
N ASN A 129 3.44 8.84 2.39
CA ASN A 129 3.69 9.68 3.57
C ASN A 129 2.89 11.00 3.59
N THR A 130 2.06 11.28 2.60
CA THR A 130 1.17 12.45 2.61
C THR A 130 -0.25 12.01 2.31
N TYR A 131 -0.62 11.84 1.04
CA TYR A 131 -1.99 11.51 0.66
C TYR A 131 -2.51 10.26 1.38
N VAL A 132 -1.81 9.12 1.30
CA VAL A 132 -2.30 7.86 1.88
C VAL A 132 -2.38 7.96 3.40
N ARG A 133 -1.33 8.46 4.06
CA ARG A 133 -1.34 8.66 5.51
C ARG A 133 -2.46 9.61 5.96
N ASP A 134 -2.66 10.72 5.28
CA ASP A 134 -3.55 11.78 5.77
C ASP A 134 -5.02 11.52 5.38
N LYS A 135 -5.27 10.84 4.26
CA LYS A 135 -6.60 10.62 3.70
C LYS A 135 -7.11 9.19 3.82
N LEU A 136 -6.21 8.22 3.93
CA LEU A 136 -6.53 6.79 3.90
C LEU A 136 -6.10 6.07 5.19
N SER A 137 -6.02 6.79 6.32
CA SER A 137 -5.81 6.19 7.65
C SER A 137 -7.11 5.74 8.31
N TYR A 138 -7.10 4.55 8.90
CA TYR A 138 -8.22 3.98 9.65
C TYR A 138 -8.23 4.45 11.10
N ASN A 139 -9.10 5.41 11.42
CA ASN A 139 -9.33 5.88 12.78
C ASN A 139 -9.94 4.82 13.73
N SER A 140 -10.32 3.65 13.21
CA SER A 140 -10.75 2.50 14.02
C SER A 140 -9.58 1.74 14.64
N TRP A 141 -8.37 1.87 14.07
CA TRP A 141 -7.18 1.22 14.63
C TRP A 141 -6.83 1.80 15.99
N GLY A 142 -6.62 0.93 16.98
CA GLY A 142 -6.37 1.32 18.37
C GLY A 142 -7.63 1.55 19.22
N LYS A 143 -8.83 1.56 18.64
CA LYS A 143 -10.11 1.64 19.40
C LYS A 143 -10.61 0.30 19.90
N TYR A 144 -10.22 -0.78 19.23
CA TYR A 144 -10.63 -2.15 19.55
C TYR A 144 -9.40 -2.99 19.96
N PRO A 145 -9.61 -4.12 20.66
CA PRO A 145 -8.52 -5.03 20.99
C PRO A 145 -7.75 -5.44 19.74
N LYS A 146 -6.42 -5.39 19.79
CA LYS A 146 -5.55 -5.76 18.67
C LYS A 146 -5.19 -7.26 18.70
N THR A 147 -6.18 -8.11 18.99
CA THR A 147 -6.02 -9.57 18.97
C THR A 147 -6.24 -10.12 17.56
N TYR A 148 -5.75 -11.33 17.29
CA TYR A 148 -5.97 -11.99 16.00
C TYR A 148 -7.45 -12.08 15.64
N GLU A 149 -8.30 -12.48 16.59
CA GLU A 149 -9.74 -12.68 16.38
C GLU A 149 -10.44 -11.35 16.06
N SER A 150 -10.07 -10.27 16.76
CA SER A 150 -10.63 -8.95 16.53
C SER A 150 -10.24 -8.41 15.16
N ILE A 151 -8.98 -8.61 14.76
CA ILE A 151 -8.48 -8.20 13.44
C ILE A 151 -9.11 -9.07 12.35
N ARG A 152 -9.18 -10.38 12.54
CA ARG A 152 -9.85 -11.30 11.60
C ARG A 152 -11.31 -10.88 11.39
N SER A 153 -12.04 -10.60 12.47
CA SER A 153 -13.42 -10.09 12.42
C SER A 153 -13.51 -8.77 11.66
N TRP A 154 -12.59 -7.82 11.94
CA TRP A 154 -12.53 -6.57 11.19
C TRP A 154 -12.34 -6.81 9.69
N PHE A 155 -11.51 -7.77 9.28
CA PHE A 155 -11.29 -8.14 7.87
C PHE A 155 -12.43 -8.95 7.24
N GLN A 156 -13.37 -9.49 8.01
CA GLN A 156 -14.55 -10.19 7.45
C GLN A 156 -15.54 -9.18 6.84
N ASP A 157 -15.91 -8.17 7.63
CA ASP A 157 -16.95 -7.20 7.24
C ASP A 157 -16.39 -5.82 6.84
N GLY A 158 -15.09 -5.61 7.05
CA GLY A 158 -14.35 -4.40 6.69
C GLY A 158 -12.89 -4.77 6.42
N PRO A 159 -11.93 -3.84 6.54
CA PRO A 159 -12.16 -2.40 6.38
C PRO A 159 -12.74 -2.08 5.00
N ILE A 160 -13.56 -1.02 4.95
CA ILE A 160 -13.99 -0.40 3.70
C ILE A 160 -12.81 0.34 3.06
N SER A 161 -12.73 0.39 1.74
CA SER A 161 -11.77 1.23 1.02
C SER A 161 -12.12 2.70 1.25
N LEU A 162 -11.24 3.42 1.93
CA LEU A 162 -11.35 4.85 2.19
C LEU A 162 -11.18 5.63 0.88
N PHE A 163 -10.34 5.14 -0.03
CA PHE A 163 -10.20 5.73 -1.35
C PHE A 163 -11.54 5.68 -2.10
N MET A 164 -12.18 4.51 -2.17
CA MET A 164 -13.47 4.36 -2.86
C MET A 164 -14.60 5.12 -2.16
N LEU A 165 -14.57 5.20 -0.83
CA LEU A 165 -15.50 6.01 -0.05
C LEU A 165 -15.43 7.49 -0.44
N GLN A 166 -14.22 8.04 -0.63
CA GLN A 166 -14.03 9.41 -1.11
C GLN A 166 -14.56 9.63 -2.54
N HIS A 167 -14.63 8.56 -3.33
CA HIS A 167 -15.21 8.55 -4.68
C HIS A 167 -16.69 8.12 -4.68
N GLY A 168 -17.36 8.15 -3.52
CA GLY A 168 -18.80 7.92 -3.39
C GLY A 168 -19.24 6.46 -3.33
N ILE A 169 -18.31 5.50 -3.32
CA ILE A 169 -18.61 4.06 -3.28
C ILE A 169 -18.39 3.53 -1.87
N LYS A 170 -19.48 3.16 -1.20
CA LYS A 170 -19.49 2.87 0.25
C LYS A 170 -19.20 1.42 0.62
N ASP A 171 -19.57 0.48 -0.25
CA ASP A 171 -19.57 -0.96 0.08
C ASP A 171 -18.32 -1.68 -0.43
N LYS A 172 -17.35 -0.94 -0.97
CA LYS A 172 -16.11 -1.51 -1.44
C LYS A 172 -15.18 -1.80 -0.28
N LEU A 173 -14.76 -3.05 -0.20
CA LEU A 173 -13.79 -3.52 0.77
C LEU A 173 -12.36 -3.24 0.29
N ALA A 174 -11.49 -2.81 1.21
CA ALA A 174 -10.07 -2.64 0.90
C ALA A 174 -9.38 -4.00 0.68
N GLU A 175 -8.35 -4.02 -0.18
CA GLU A 175 -7.48 -5.18 -0.39
C GLU A 175 -6.81 -5.62 0.92
N GLY A 176 -6.35 -4.63 1.68
CA GLY A 176 -5.72 -4.84 2.97
C GLY A 176 -5.37 -3.55 3.69
N ILE A 177 -4.44 -3.69 4.61
CA ILE A 177 -3.93 -2.64 5.48
C ILE A 177 -2.41 -2.64 5.42
N VAL A 178 -1.82 -1.45 5.43
CA VAL A 178 -0.41 -1.25 5.77
C VAL A 178 -0.32 -0.62 7.15
N PHE A 179 0.49 -1.23 8.02
CA PHE A 179 0.82 -0.69 9.32
C PHE A 179 2.11 0.09 9.22
N HIS A 180 2.15 1.27 9.84
CA HIS A 180 3.34 2.11 9.90
C HIS A 180 3.64 2.49 11.34
N ASN A 181 4.90 2.42 11.73
CA ASN A 181 5.39 3.10 12.93
C ASN A 181 6.10 4.39 12.50
N PRO A 182 5.51 5.58 12.73
CA PRO A 182 6.10 6.84 12.28
C PRO A 182 7.38 7.21 13.05
N ARG A 183 7.69 6.53 14.17
CA ARG A 183 8.90 6.79 14.98
C ARG A 183 10.08 5.90 14.58
N THR A 184 9.81 4.66 14.18
CA THR A 184 10.84 3.68 13.83
C THR A 184 10.91 3.37 12.34
N GLU A 185 10.01 3.96 11.54
CA GLU A 185 9.86 3.75 10.10
C GLU A 185 9.53 2.30 9.72
N GLN A 186 9.21 1.45 10.70
CA GLN A 186 8.82 0.06 10.48
C GLN A 186 7.48 -0.01 9.76
N MET A 187 7.37 -0.97 8.84
CA MET A 187 6.17 -1.22 8.05
C MET A 187 5.83 -2.71 7.98
N ALA A 188 4.53 -3.01 8.00
CA ALA A 188 3.99 -4.34 7.81
C ALA A 188 2.72 -4.27 6.97
N LYS A 189 2.34 -5.34 6.27
CA LYS A 189 1.07 -5.39 5.54
C LYS A 189 0.26 -6.61 5.89
N LEU A 190 -1.05 -6.45 5.94
CA LEU A 190 -1.98 -7.55 6.11
C LEU A 190 -3.06 -7.44 5.05
N ARG A 191 -3.30 -8.52 4.31
CA ARG A 191 -4.30 -8.55 3.25
C ARG A 191 -5.46 -9.45 3.63
N ARG A 192 -6.64 -9.11 3.09
CA ARG A 192 -7.86 -9.91 3.29
C ARG A 192 -7.71 -11.34 2.81
N ASP A 193 -7.04 -11.52 1.67
CA ASP A 193 -6.77 -12.82 1.06
C ASP A 193 -5.81 -13.72 1.84
N MET A 194 -5.28 -13.26 2.98
CA MET A 194 -4.44 -14.08 3.86
C MET A 194 -5.27 -14.85 4.89
N PHE A 195 -6.54 -14.51 5.10
CA PHE A 195 -7.39 -15.18 6.08
C PHE A 195 -8.09 -16.41 5.49
N ASP A 196 -8.48 -17.33 6.36
CA ASP A 196 -9.18 -18.58 6.05
C ASP A 196 -10.58 -18.34 5.45
N PHE A 197 -11.31 -17.36 5.96
CA PHE A 197 -12.67 -17.05 5.50
C PHE A 197 -12.74 -16.50 4.07
N TYR A 198 -11.62 -16.04 3.50
CA TYR A 198 -11.63 -15.40 2.19
C TYR A 198 -11.85 -16.44 1.07
N ALA A 199 -12.98 -16.29 0.37
CA ALA A 199 -13.42 -17.22 -0.67
C ALA A 199 -13.03 -16.78 -2.11
N GLY A 200 -12.53 -15.56 -2.29
CA GLY A 200 -12.14 -15.03 -3.60
C GLY A 200 -10.76 -15.51 -4.09
N SER A 201 -10.34 -14.99 -5.25
CA SER A 201 -9.02 -15.24 -5.82
C SER A 201 -7.91 -14.70 -4.91
N ARG A 202 -6.91 -15.53 -4.61
CA ARG A 202 -5.79 -15.16 -3.72
C ARG A 202 -4.58 -14.72 -4.51
N HIS A 203 -3.88 -13.72 -3.97
CA HIS A 203 -2.69 -13.16 -4.57
C HIS A 203 -1.55 -14.20 -4.53
N LYS A 204 -1.08 -14.61 -5.72
CA LYS A 204 -0.10 -15.69 -5.98
C LYS A 204 -0.61 -17.13 -5.84
N GLU A 205 -1.91 -17.38 -5.90
CA GLU A 205 -2.39 -18.66 -6.44
C GLU A 205 -2.24 -18.60 -7.96
N GLU A 206 -0.99 -18.61 -8.45
CA GLU A 206 -0.75 -19.04 -9.82
C GLU A 206 -1.23 -20.50 -9.89
N THR A 207 -2.37 -20.72 -10.55
CA THR A 207 -2.62 -21.99 -11.21
C THR A 207 -1.35 -22.32 -11.97
N LYS A 208 -0.59 -23.31 -11.50
CA LYS A 208 0.26 -24.11 -12.37
C LYS A 208 -0.69 -24.66 -13.44
N LYS A 209 -0.78 -23.97 -14.58
CA LYS A 209 -1.22 -24.58 -15.82
C LYS A 209 -0.08 -25.43 -16.36
#